data_AF-A0A4U7CDN7-F1
#
_entry.id   AF-A0A4U7CDN7-F1
#
_cell.length_a   1.000
_cell.length_b   1.000
_cell.length_c   1.000
_cell.angle_alpha   90.00
_cell.angle_beta   90.00
_cell.angle_gamma   90.00
#
_symmetry.space_group_name_H-M   'P 1'
#
loop_
_entity.id
_entity.type
_entity.pdbx_description
1 polymer ?
#
loop_
_entity_poly.entity_id
_entity_poly.type
_entity_poly.pdbx_seq_one_letter_code
_entity_poly.pdbx_strand_id
1 'polypeptide(L)' 'MSSSAPSSDDDVFDEFLSDRGHETEIVGWERSYNKLQCPECGALHEEGTATCSVCDWRPN' A
#
# COMPACT_ATOMS: atom_id res chain seq x y z
N MET A 1 6.59 -20.69 -14.82
CA MET A 1 7.00 -20.11 -16.11
C MET A 1 7.53 -18.71 -15.83
N SER A 2 8.85 -18.54 -15.83
CA SER A 2 9.50 -17.23 -15.68
C SER A 2 9.95 -16.82 -17.07
N SER A 3 9.36 -15.75 -17.62
CA SER A 3 9.65 -15.27 -18.97
C SER A 3 10.62 -14.10 -18.86
N SER A 4 11.91 -14.35 -19.05
CA SER A 4 12.92 -13.29 -19.24
C SER A 4 12.98 -12.95 -20.74
N ALA A 5 12.71 -11.70 -21.08
CA ALA A 5 12.65 -11.18 -22.45
C ALA A 5 14.00 -10.54 -22.89
N PRO A 6 14.29 -10.46 -24.21
CA PRO A 6 15.63 -10.18 -24.75
C PRO A 6 16.03 -8.69 -24.72
N SER A 7 17.33 -8.47 -24.44
CA SER A 7 18.00 -7.24 -24.01
C SER A 7 18.23 -6.12 -25.04
N SER A 8 17.23 -5.70 -25.82
CA SER A 8 17.35 -4.48 -26.68
C SER A 8 16.09 -3.63 -26.82
N ASP A 9 14.96 -4.13 -26.31
CA ASP A 9 13.69 -3.39 -26.20
C ASP A 9 13.42 -2.97 -24.73
N ASP A 10 14.38 -3.23 -23.84
CA ASP A 10 14.24 -3.07 -22.39
C ASP A 10 14.16 -1.59 -21.97
N ASP A 11 14.86 -0.70 -22.69
CA ASP A 11 14.99 0.73 -22.36
C ASP A 11 13.64 1.47 -22.44
N VAL A 12 12.83 1.18 -23.47
CA VAL A 12 11.50 1.79 -23.67
C VAL A 12 10.45 1.21 -22.72
N PHE A 13 10.61 -0.04 -22.31
CA PHE A 13 9.71 -0.67 -21.33
C PHE A 13 10.03 -0.23 -19.90
N ASP A 14 11.31 0.01 -19.57
CA ASP A 14 11.72 0.53 -18.26
C ASP A 14 11.28 1.99 -18.05
N GLU A 15 11.33 2.82 -19.11
CA GLU A 15 10.76 4.19 -19.12
C GLU A 15 9.25 4.17 -18.83
N PHE A 16 8.50 3.22 -19.41
CA PHE A 16 7.05 3.09 -19.19
C PHE A 16 6.67 2.64 -17.77
N LEU A 17 7.52 1.81 -17.15
CA LEU A 17 7.34 1.35 -15.76
C LEU A 17 7.75 2.42 -14.74
N SER A 18 8.77 3.22 -15.07
CA SER A 18 9.20 4.37 -14.26
C SER A 18 8.20 5.52 -14.30
N ASP A 19 7.63 5.84 -15.47
CA ASP A 19 6.65 6.92 -15.64
C ASP A 19 5.31 6.63 -14.92
N ARG A 20 5.01 5.35 -14.69
CA ARG A 20 3.83 4.89 -13.93
C ARG A 20 4.17 4.13 -12.66
N GLY A 21 5.31 4.46 -12.05
CA GLY A 21 5.74 3.89 -10.78
C GLY A 21 4.55 3.84 -9.81
N HIS A 22 4.06 2.63 -9.56
CA HIS A 22 2.94 2.41 -8.66
C HIS A 22 3.30 3.04 -7.32
N GLU A 23 2.55 4.06 -6.90
CA GLU A 23 2.69 4.65 -5.58
C GLU A 23 2.42 3.53 -4.56
N THR A 24 3.49 2.99 -3.96
CA THR A 24 3.35 2.06 -2.85
C THR A 24 2.98 2.89 -1.64
N GLU A 25 1.68 3.17 -1.52
CA GLU A 25 1.18 3.89 -0.37
C GLU A 25 1.56 3.14 0.89
N ILE A 26 2.15 3.87 1.84
CA ILE A 26 2.52 3.33 3.14
C ILE A 26 1.21 2.87 3.80
N VAL A 27 1.03 1.56 3.96
CA VAL A 27 -0.19 0.98 4.54
C VAL A 27 -0.26 1.35 6.01
N GLY A 28 -1.00 2.42 6.29
CA GLY A 28 -1.21 2.99 7.61
C GLY A 28 -2.68 3.01 7.99
N TRP A 29 -2.96 3.54 9.19
CA TRP A 29 -4.34 3.83 9.59
C TRP A 29 -4.95 4.83 8.60
N GLU A 30 -6.08 4.47 8.00
CA GLU A 30 -6.85 5.42 7.18
C GLU A 30 -7.44 6.51 8.09
N ARG A 31 -7.68 7.71 7.54
CA ARG A 31 -8.22 8.84 8.30
C ARG A 31 -9.68 9.05 7.94
N SER A 32 -10.56 8.90 8.93
CA SER A 32 -11.97 9.25 8.81
C SER A 32 -12.28 10.36 9.81
N TYR A 33 -12.32 11.59 9.32
CA TYR A 33 -12.41 12.80 10.14
C TYR A 33 -11.32 12.86 11.22
N ASN A 34 -11.71 12.71 12.49
CA ASN A 34 -10.85 12.75 13.67
C ASN A 34 -10.55 11.35 14.26
N LYS A 35 -10.79 10.29 13.48
CA LYS A 35 -10.60 8.90 13.90
C LYS A 35 -9.63 8.17 12.97
N LEU A 36 -9.01 7.14 13.51
CA LEU A 36 -8.23 6.16 12.77
C LEU A 36 -9.18 5.06 12.27
N GLN A 37 -9.18 4.76 10.98
CA GLN A 37 -9.98 3.70 10.38
C GLN A 37 -9.07 2.54 9.98
N CYS A 38 -9.42 1.33 10.41
CA CYS A 38 -8.69 0.13 10.05
C CYS A 38 -8.92 -0.19 8.56
N PRO A 39 -7.85 -0.32 7.75
CA PRO A 39 -8.01 -0.61 6.32
C PRO A 39 -8.54 -2.03 6.04
N GLU A 40 -8.35 -2.97 6.97
CA GLU A 40 -8.76 -4.37 6.78
C GLU A 40 -10.25 -4.60 7.08
N CYS A 41 -10.76 -4.00 8.16
CA CYS A 41 -12.12 -4.27 8.65
C CYS A 41 -13.03 -3.02 8.74
N GLY A 42 -12.50 -1.84 8.46
CA GLY A 42 -13.24 -0.57 8.53
C GLY A 42 -13.56 -0.08 9.96
N ALA A 43 -13.05 -0.74 11.00
CA ALA A 43 -13.29 -0.32 12.39
C ALA A 43 -12.68 1.06 12.68
N LEU A 44 -13.43 1.89 13.41
CA LEU A 44 -12.99 3.23 13.82
C LEU A 44 -12.39 3.21 15.22
N HIS A 45 -11.25 3.87 15.38
CA HIS A 45 -10.45 3.93 16.59
C HIS A 45 -10.07 5.37 16.94
N GLU A 46 -9.74 5.59 18.21
CA GLU A 46 -9.20 6.86 18.69
C GLU A 46 -7.78 7.10 18.19
N GLU A 47 -7.42 8.37 18.07
CA GLU A 47 -6.06 8.79 17.72
C GLU A 47 -5.06 8.27 18.77
N GLY A 48 -3.99 7.60 18.32
CA GLY A 48 -3.00 6.96 19.20
C GLY A 48 -3.18 5.46 19.41
N THR A 49 -4.15 4.83 18.75
CA THR A 49 -4.32 3.37 18.76
C THR A 49 -3.22 2.70 17.92
N ALA A 50 -2.47 1.78 18.53
CA ALA A 50 -1.41 1.02 17.85
C ALA A 50 -1.93 -0.22 17.11
N THR A 51 -3.03 -0.82 17.58
CA THR A 51 -3.58 -2.09 17.06
C THR A 51 -5.10 -2.04 16.95
N CYS A 52 -5.67 -2.60 15.89
CA CYS A 52 -7.11 -2.75 15.73
C CYS A 52 -7.65 -3.81 16.71
N SER A 53 -8.57 -3.43 17.59
CA SER A 53 -9.20 -4.34 18.55
C SER A 53 -10.18 -5.35 17.94
N VAL A 54 -10.45 -5.27 16.63
CA VAL A 54 -11.40 -6.15 15.93
C VAL A 54 -10.66 -7.26 15.17
N CYS A 55 -9.63 -6.91 14.40
CA CYS A 55 -8.89 -7.85 13.55
C CYS A 55 -7.40 -7.96 13.88
N ASP A 56 -6.94 -7.34 14.97
CA ASP A 56 -5.53 -7.30 15.41
C ASP A 56 -4.54 -6.66 14.41
N TRP A 57 -5.06 -5.91 13.44
CA TRP A 57 -4.24 -5.21 12.46
C TRP A 57 -3.34 -4.16 13.11
N ARG A 58 -2.09 -4.05 12.64
CA ARG A 58 -1.10 -3.07 13.08
C ARG A 58 -0.26 -2.58 11.88
N PRO A 59 0.06 -1.28 11.79
CA PRO A 59 1.01 -0.78 10.79
C PRO A 59 2.41 -1.29 11.14
N ASN A 60 3.18 -1.72 10.13
CA ASN A 60 4.57 -2.20 10.27
C ASN A 60 5.55 -1.28 9.55
#